data_AF-A0A8V8TQC1-F1
#
_entry.id   AF-A0A8V8TQC1-F1
#
_cell.length_a   1.000
_cell.length_b   1.000
_cell.length_c   1.000
_cell.angle_alpha   90.00
_cell.angle_beta   90.00
_cell.angle_gamma   90.00
#
_symmetry.space_group_name_H-M   'P 1'
#
loop_
_entity.id
_entity.type
_entity.pdbx_description
1 polymer ?
#
loop_
_entity_poly.entity_id
_entity_poly.type
_entity_poly.pdbx_seq_one_letter_code
_entity_poly.pdbx_strand_id
1 'polypeptide(L)'
;MSRFVPLPASAKWASGLTPAQNCPRALDGAWLMVSISSPVLSLSSLLRPQPEPQQEPVLITMATVVLTVLTHTPAPRVRLGQDALLDLSFAYMPPTSEAASSLAPGPPPFGLEWRRQHLGKGHLLLAATPGLNGQMPAAQEGAVAFAAWDDDEPWGPWTGNGTFWLPTVQPFQEGTYLATIHLPYLQGQVTLELAVYKPPKVSLMPATLARAAPGEAPPELLCLVSHFYPSGGLEVEWELRGGPGGRSQKAEGQRWLSALRHHSDGSVSLSGHLQPPPVTTEQHGARYACRIHHPSLPASGRSAEVTLEVAGLSGPSLEDSVGLFLSAFLLLGLFKALGWAAVYLSTCKDSKKKAE
;
A
#
# COMPACT_ATOMS: atom_id res chain seq x y z
N MET A 1 -11.29 -16.18 27.09
CA MET A 1 -10.89 -15.91 28.49
C MET A 1 -10.20 -17.15 29.03
N SER A 2 -9.06 -17.00 29.69
CA SER A 2 -8.27 -18.10 30.26
C SER A 2 -7.80 -17.74 31.67
N ARG A 3 -7.34 -18.73 32.44
CA ARG A 3 -6.68 -18.47 33.72
C ARG A 3 -5.26 -17.95 33.46
N PHE A 4 -4.90 -16.89 34.17
CA PHE A 4 -3.55 -16.33 34.18
C PHE A 4 -2.89 -16.65 35.51
N VAL A 5 -1.57 -16.81 35.49
CA VAL A 5 -0.76 -16.96 36.71
C VAL A 5 0.34 -15.90 36.63
N PRO A 6 0.46 -15.00 37.63
CA PRO A 6 1.55 -14.05 37.68
C PRO A 6 2.90 -14.76 37.81
N LEU A 7 3.80 -14.55 36.86
CA LEU A 7 5.16 -15.09 36.86
C LEU A 7 6.15 -14.04 36.33
N PRO A 8 7.40 -14.05 36.79
CA PRO A 8 8.45 -13.21 36.20
C PRO A 8 8.61 -13.48 34.70
N ALA A 9 9.01 -12.44 33.96
CA ALA A 9 9.35 -12.58 32.56
C ALA A 9 10.48 -13.60 32.38
N SER A 10 10.35 -14.50 31.42
CA SER A 10 11.36 -15.54 31.15
C SER A 10 12.62 -14.98 30.48
N ALA A 11 12.51 -13.83 29.82
CA ALA A 11 13.61 -13.19 29.12
C ALA A 11 14.59 -12.53 30.09
N LYS A 12 15.88 -12.83 29.96
CA LYS A 12 16.93 -12.31 30.86
C LYS A 12 17.02 -10.79 30.88
N TRP A 13 16.78 -10.11 29.75
CA TRP A 13 16.82 -8.64 29.68
C TRP A 13 15.74 -7.98 30.54
N ALA A 14 14.61 -8.66 30.77
CA ALA A 14 13.49 -8.19 31.56
C ALA A 14 13.64 -8.50 33.06
N SER A 15 14.69 -9.21 33.47
CA SER A 15 14.92 -9.60 34.88
C SER A 15 15.01 -8.43 35.85
N GLY A 16 15.44 -7.25 35.36
CA GLY A 16 15.50 -6.02 36.15
C GLY A 16 14.12 -5.51 36.62
N LEU A 17 13.02 -5.95 35.99
CA LEU A 17 11.65 -5.62 36.43
C LEU A 17 11.25 -6.37 37.72
N THR A 18 11.93 -7.46 38.04
CA THR A 18 11.67 -8.28 39.24
C THR A 18 12.98 -8.55 39.98
N PRO A 19 13.60 -7.53 40.62
CA PRO A 19 14.88 -7.70 41.31
C PRO A 19 14.73 -8.53 42.60
N ALA A 20 13.57 -8.45 43.25
CA ALA A 20 13.28 -9.22 44.45
C ALA A 20 12.99 -10.69 44.10
N GLN A 21 13.66 -11.60 44.79
CA GLN A 21 13.50 -13.06 44.62
C GLN A 21 12.27 -13.60 45.38
N ASN A 22 11.19 -12.83 45.46
CA ASN A 22 9.95 -13.21 46.14
C ASN A 22 8.71 -12.72 45.38
N CYS A 23 7.62 -13.48 45.46
CA CYS A 23 6.35 -13.10 44.85
C CYS A 23 5.65 -12.00 45.67
N PRO A 24 5.21 -10.88 45.06
CA PRO A 24 4.50 -9.83 45.76
C PRO A 24 3.12 -10.31 46.25
N ARG A 25 2.85 -10.18 47.56
CA ARG A 25 1.53 -10.52 48.15
C ARG A 25 0.37 -9.71 47.55
N ALA A 26 0.65 -8.54 46.99
CA ALA A 26 -0.35 -7.71 46.31
C ALA A 26 -1.01 -8.42 45.09
N LEU A 27 -0.33 -9.44 44.54
CA LEU A 27 -0.78 -10.23 43.39
C LEU A 27 -1.53 -11.51 43.78
N ASP A 28 -1.80 -11.73 45.07
CA ASP A 28 -2.56 -12.90 45.53
C ASP A 28 -3.98 -12.92 44.95
N GLY A 29 -4.54 -14.13 44.82
CA GLY A 29 -5.88 -14.38 44.29
C GLY A 29 -5.89 -14.91 42.85
N ALA A 30 -7.09 -15.11 42.31
CA ALA A 30 -7.28 -15.62 40.96
C ALA A 30 -7.06 -14.51 39.93
N TRP A 31 -6.53 -14.89 38.76
CA TRP A 31 -6.34 -13.99 37.62
C TRP A 31 -6.92 -14.60 36.36
N LEU A 32 -7.49 -13.73 35.53
CA LEU A 32 -8.04 -14.09 34.24
C LEU A 32 -7.38 -13.24 33.16
N MET A 33 -7.10 -13.86 32.02
CA MET A 33 -6.65 -13.17 30.82
C MET A 33 -7.76 -13.20 29.77
N VAL A 34 -8.01 -12.04 29.18
CA VAL A 34 -8.99 -11.83 28.12
C VAL A 34 -8.26 -11.31 26.90
N SER A 35 -8.28 -12.07 25.81
CA SER A 35 -7.84 -11.61 24.48
C SER A 35 -9.06 -11.41 23.59
N ILE A 36 -9.15 -10.25 22.96
CA ILE A 36 -10.19 -9.91 21.98
C ILE A 36 -9.47 -9.45 20.72
N SER A 37 -9.81 -10.05 19.58
CA SER A 37 -9.25 -9.68 18.28
C SER A 37 -10.39 -9.44 17.30
N SER A 38 -10.28 -8.36 16.55
CA SER A 38 -11.23 -7.94 15.51
C SER A 38 -10.46 -7.23 14.39
N PRO A 39 -11.11 -6.94 13.25
CA PRO A 39 -10.50 -6.11 12.21
C PRO A 39 -10.24 -4.65 12.63
N VAL A 40 -10.89 -4.18 13.70
CA VAL A 40 -10.81 -2.78 14.17
C VAL A 40 -9.75 -2.61 15.25
N LEU A 41 -9.66 -3.57 16.17
CA LEU A 41 -8.71 -3.55 17.27
C LEU A 41 -8.34 -4.96 17.74
N SER A 42 -7.20 -5.07 18.41
CA SER A 42 -6.74 -6.28 19.10
C SER A 42 -6.28 -5.89 20.49
N LEU A 43 -6.79 -6.56 21.52
CA LEU A 43 -6.50 -6.23 22.91
C LEU A 43 -6.28 -7.49 23.76
N SER A 44 -5.45 -7.34 24.78
CA SER A 44 -5.22 -8.33 25.82
C SER A 44 -5.31 -7.65 27.18
N SER A 45 -6.21 -8.12 28.04
CA SER A 45 -6.38 -7.59 29.39
C SER A 45 -6.21 -8.66 30.45
N LEU A 46 -5.62 -8.27 31.59
CA LEU A 46 -5.53 -9.06 32.81
C LEU A 46 -6.55 -8.53 33.81
N LEU A 47 -7.40 -9.44 34.31
CA LEU A 47 -8.49 -9.13 35.22
C LEU A 47 -8.34 -9.94 36.52
N ARG A 48 -8.74 -9.31 37.63
CA ARG A 48 -8.88 -9.96 38.93
C ARG A 48 -10.36 -10.09 39.27
N PRO A 49 -10.95 -11.30 39.15
CA PRO A 49 -12.32 -11.53 39.61
C PRO A 49 -12.38 -11.46 41.14
N GLN A 50 -13.50 -10.98 41.67
CA GLN A 50 -13.79 -11.09 43.09
C GLN A 50 -14.14 -12.54 43.47
N PRO A 51 -13.81 -12.99 44.70
CA PRO A 51 -14.01 -14.38 45.13
C PRO A 51 -15.47 -14.85 45.12
N GLU A 52 -16.40 -13.95 45.40
CA GLU A 52 -17.83 -14.25 45.50
C GLU A 52 -18.62 -13.44 44.43
N PRO A 53 -19.49 -14.09 43.63
CA PRO A 53 -20.40 -13.39 42.73
C PRO A 53 -21.32 -12.48 43.53
N GLN A 54 -21.48 -11.22 43.13
CA GLN A 54 -22.48 -10.36 43.76
C GLN A 54 -23.88 -10.79 43.31
N GLN A 55 -24.78 -10.88 44.27
CA GLN A 55 -26.12 -11.43 44.10
C GLN A 55 -27.15 -10.33 44.32
N GLU A 56 -27.24 -9.36 43.40
CA GLU A 56 -28.46 -8.57 43.09
C GLU A 56 -28.15 -7.43 42.08
N PRO A 57 -28.98 -7.20 41.04
CA PRO A 57 -30.19 -7.94 40.63
C PRO A 57 -29.92 -9.17 39.75
N VAL A 58 -28.68 -9.40 39.30
CA VAL A 58 -28.26 -10.54 38.46
C VAL A 58 -26.94 -11.09 39.01
N LEU A 59 -26.78 -12.42 38.97
CA LEU A 59 -25.56 -13.10 39.43
C LEU A 59 -24.39 -12.75 38.49
N ILE A 60 -23.59 -11.77 38.89
CA ILE A 60 -22.46 -11.24 38.11
C ILE A 60 -21.20 -11.29 38.96
N THR A 61 -20.12 -11.85 38.40
CA THR A 61 -18.80 -11.79 39.02
C THR A 61 -18.16 -10.44 38.68
N MET A 62 -17.98 -9.61 39.70
CA MET A 62 -17.23 -8.36 39.56
C MET A 62 -15.76 -8.68 39.28
N ALA A 63 -15.13 -7.94 38.38
CA ALA A 63 -13.71 -8.09 38.08
C ALA A 63 -13.06 -6.74 37.86
N THR A 64 -11.85 -6.55 38.41
CA THR A 64 -11.05 -5.34 38.22
C THR A 64 -10.04 -5.58 37.11
N VAL A 65 -9.96 -4.68 36.15
CA VAL A 65 -8.93 -4.69 35.10
C VAL A 65 -7.63 -4.13 35.69
N VAL A 66 -6.53 -4.88 35.56
CA VAL A 66 -5.23 -4.50 36.11
C VAL A 66 -4.29 -4.01 35.02
N LEU A 67 -4.22 -4.72 33.90
CA LEU A 67 -3.38 -4.38 32.76
C LEU A 67 -4.22 -4.55 31.50
N THR A 68 -4.20 -3.57 30.62
CA THR A 68 -4.73 -3.66 29.26
C THR A 68 -3.64 -3.30 28.28
N VAL A 69 -3.44 -4.13 27.26
CA VAL A 69 -2.59 -3.86 26.11
C VAL A 69 -3.49 -3.86 24.88
N LEU A 70 -3.41 -2.83 24.05
CA LEU A 70 -4.32 -2.55 22.97
C LEU A 70 -3.57 -2.05 21.73
N THR A 71 -4.02 -2.49 20.57
CA THR A 71 -3.66 -1.90 19.29
C THR A 71 -4.93 -1.55 18.51
N HIS A 72 -4.98 -0.34 17.97
CA HIS A 72 -6.05 0.16 17.11
C HIS A 72 -5.83 -0.20 15.64
N THR A 73 -4.69 -0.80 15.31
CA THR A 73 -4.36 -1.23 13.94
C THR A 73 -3.93 -2.69 13.96
N PRO A 74 -4.88 -3.64 14.09
CA PRO A 74 -4.55 -5.06 14.20
C PRO A 74 -4.08 -5.67 12.86
N ALA A 75 -4.41 -5.05 11.73
CA ALA A 75 -3.97 -5.47 10.40
C ALA A 75 -3.43 -4.28 9.59
N PRO A 76 -2.29 -3.68 9.99
CA PRO A 76 -1.76 -2.49 9.35
C PRO A 76 -1.31 -2.81 7.92
N ARG A 77 -1.66 -1.91 6.99
CA ARG A 77 -1.28 -2.03 5.57
C ARG A 77 -0.30 -0.91 5.24
N VAL A 78 0.95 -1.27 4.96
CA VAL A 78 2.01 -0.31 4.63
C VAL A 78 2.36 -0.39 3.15
N ARG A 79 2.68 0.75 2.56
CA ARG A 79 3.18 0.80 1.19
C ARG A 79 4.64 0.34 1.18
N LEU A 80 5.01 -0.52 0.24
CA LEU A 80 6.40 -0.97 0.06
C LEU A 80 7.36 0.22 -0.05
N GLY A 81 8.42 0.21 0.77
CA GLY A 81 9.44 1.25 0.86
C GLY A 81 9.02 2.48 1.67
N GLN A 82 7.85 2.45 2.33
CA GLN A 82 7.45 3.44 3.33
C GLN A 82 7.64 2.88 4.73
N ASP A 83 7.64 3.78 5.69
CA ASP A 83 7.75 3.43 7.10
C ASP A 83 6.40 2.90 7.63
N ALA A 84 6.46 1.88 8.48
CA ALA A 84 5.29 1.40 9.21
C ALA A 84 5.32 1.90 10.66
N LEU A 85 4.17 2.40 11.11
CA LEU A 85 3.88 2.69 12.51
C LEU A 85 2.85 1.68 12.99
N LEU A 86 3.26 0.79 13.89
CA LEU A 86 2.40 -0.23 14.48
C LEU A 86 1.93 0.29 15.83
N ASP A 87 0.68 0.78 15.87
CA ASP A 87 0.08 1.36 17.07
C ASP A 87 0.07 0.36 18.23
N LEU A 88 0.48 0.84 19.40
CA LEU A 88 0.39 0.09 20.65
C LEU A 88 0.21 1.06 21.81
N SER A 89 -0.84 0.82 22.57
CA SER A 89 -1.16 1.52 23.82
C SER A 89 -1.37 0.51 24.94
N PHE A 90 -1.12 0.94 26.17
CA PHE A 90 -1.40 0.12 27.33
C PHE A 90 -1.84 0.98 28.51
N ALA A 91 -2.56 0.35 29.45
CA ALA A 91 -3.03 0.98 30.67
C ALA A 91 -2.79 0.04 31.85
N TYR A 92 -2.37 0.59 32.98
CA TYR A 92 -2.06 -0.16 34.19
C TYR A 92 -2.68 0.48 35.42
N MET A 93 -3.41 -0.34 36.19
CA MET A 93 -3.95 0.02 37.49
C MET A 93 -3.10 -0.63 38.59
N PRO A 94 -2.40 0.14 39.44
CA PRO A 94 -1.62 -0.42 40.54
C PRO A 94 -2.53 -1.08 41.59
N PRO A 95 -2.07 -2.13 42.30
CA PRO A 95 -2.81 -2.73 43.40
C PRO A 95 -3.03 -1.73 44.55
N THR A 96 -4.28 -1.56 44.99
CA THR A 96 -4.71 -0.60 46.02
C THR A 96 -4.46 -1.06 47.47
N SER A 97 -3.45 -1.91 47.71
CA SER A 97 -3.17 -2.44 49.05
C SER A 97 -2.43 -1.42 49.92
N GLU A 98 -2.74 -1.33 51.22
CA GLU A 98 -2.04 -0.54 52.24
C GLU A 98 -0.51 -0.78 52.26
N ALA A 99 -0.05 -1.95 51.78
CA ALA A 99 1.36 -2.29 51.61
C ALA A 99 2.03 -1.69 50.36
N ALA A 100 1.27 -1.07 49.46
CA ALA A 100 1.76 -0.34 48.28
C ALA A 100 2.19 1.10 48.62
N SER A 101 1.92 1.58 49.84
CA SER A 101 2.34 2.88 50.36
C SER A 101 3.86 3.05 50.48
N SER A 102 4.63 1.97 50.27
CA SER A 102 6.10 1.97 50.23
C SER A 102 6.71 2.00 48.82
N LEU A 103 5.90 1.97 47.75
CA LEU A 103 6.42 2.12 46.38
C LEU A 103 6.74 3.60 46.12
N ALA A 104 7.81 3.86 45.37
CA ALA A 104 8.15 5.22 44.95
C ALA A 104 6.95 5.85 44.21
N PRO A 105 6.63 7.13 44.46
CA PRO A 105 5.54 7.80 43.75
C PRO A 105 5.79 7.81 42.24
N GLY A 106 4.73 7.63 41.45
CA GLY A 106 4.78 7.61 39.99
C GLY A 106 4.72 6.21 39.36
N PRO A 107 4.74 6.14 38.02
CA PRO A 107 4.51 4.89 37.29
C PRO A 107 5.70 3.92 37.41
N PRO A 108 5.46 2.61 37.53
CA PRO A 108 6.53 1.63 37.64
C PRO A 108 7.30 1.50 36.31
N PRO A 109 8.56 1.04 36.34
CA PRO A 109 9.22 0.62 35.13
C PRO A 109 8.45 -0.50 34.42
N PHE A 110 8.48 -0.49 33.10
CA PHE A 110 7.88 -1.53 32.26
C PHE A 110 8.87 -2.00 31.21
N GLY A 111 8.63 -3.18 30.66
CA GLY A 111 9.36 -3.72 29.52
C GLY A 111 8.49 -3.71 28.26
N LEU A 112 9.08 -3.36 27.13
CA LEU A 112 8.47 -3.48 25.80
C LEU A 112 9.23 -4.55 25.02
N GLU A 113 8.50 -5.46 24.38
CA GLU A 113 9.05 -6.48 23.48
C GLU A 113 8.27 -6.52 22.17
N TRP A 114 8.97 -6.35 21.04
CA TRP A 114 8.42 -6.50 19.70
C TRP A 114 9.08 -7.66 18.97
N ARG A 115 8.27 -8.57 18.43
CA ARG A 115 8.73 -9.76 17.70
C ARG A 115 7.99 -9.91 16.40
N ARG A 116 8.68 -10.43 15.38
CA ARG A 116 8.04 -10.94 14.17
C ARG A 116 8.11 -12.46 14.16
N GLN A 117 6.95 -13.09 14.04
CA GLN A 117 6.82 -14.53 13.89
C GLN A 117 6.78 -14.88 12.40
N HIS A 118 7.75 -15.67 11.97
CA HIS A 118 7.82 -16.18 10.61
C HIS A 118 8.16 -17.67 10.65
N LEU A 119 7.34 -18.51 10.00
CA LEU A 119 7.50 -19.97 9.96
C LEU A 119 7.66 -20.61 11.36
N GLY A 120 6.89 -20.15 12.34
CA GLY A 120 6.93 -20.64 13.72
C GLY A 120 8.13 -20.16 14.56
N LYS A 121 9.06 -19.37 13.99
CA LYS A 121 10.18 -18.77 14.71
C LYS A 121 9.91 -17.28 14.96
N GLY A 122 9.86 -16.88 16.24
CA GLY A 122 9.73 -15.48 16.65
C GLY A 122 11.08 -14.80 16.79
N HIS A 123 11.40 -13.87 15.90
CA HIS A 123 12.63 -13.06 15.94
C HIS A 123 12.38 -11.79 16.74
N LEU A 124 13.26 -11.49 17.70
CA LEU A 124 13.21 -10.25 18.48
C LEU A 124 13.65 -9.08 17.61
N LEU A 125 12.79 -8.08 17.46
CA LEU A 125 13.06 -6.87 16.70
C LEU A 125 13.49 -5.73 17.61
N LEU A 126 12.82 -5.56 18.75
CA LEU A 126 13.11 -4.50 19.71
C LEU A 126 12.75 -4.95 21.12
N ALA A 127 13.59 -4.59 22.08
CA ALA A 127 13.31 -4.72 23.50
C ALA A 127 13.79 -3.47 24.23
N ALA A 128 13.02 -2.99 25.21
CA ALA A 128 13.36 -1.81 26.01
C ALA A 128 12.77 -1.93 27.42
N THR A 129 13.41 -1.30 28.41
CA THR A 129 12.87 -1.17 29.78
C THR A 129 12.86 0.30 30.24
N PRO A 130 11.92 1.15 29.76
CA PRO A 130 11.83 2.53 30.23
C PRO A 130 11.72 2.62 31.76
N GLY A 131 12.47 3.54 32.36
CA GLY A 131 12.57 3.67 33.83
C GLY A 131 13.60 2.76 34.49
N LEU A 132 14.25 1.85 33.74
CA LEU A 132 15.36 1.03 34.24
C LEU A 132 16.56 1.09 33.29
N ASN A 133 17.72 1.36 33.87
CA ASN A 133 18.99 1.22 33.16
C ASN A 133 19.38 -0.26 33.13
N GLY A 134 19.48 -0.85 31.94
CA GLY A 134 19.84 -2.25 31.77
C GLY A 134 20.38 -2.53 30.38
N GLN A 135 21.11 -3.64 30.24
CA GLN A 135 21.61 -4.07 28.95
C GLN A 135 20.46 -4.63 28.11
N MET A 136 20.10 -3.92 27.04
CA MET A 136 19.04 -4.33 26.12
C MET A 136 19.60 -5.08 24.90
N PRO A 137 18.85 -6.05 24.36
CA PRO A 137 19.15 -6.62 23.04
C PRO A 137 19.22 -5.54 21.96
N ALA A 138 20.12 -5.70 20.98
CA ALA A 138 20.24 -4.76 19.88
C ALA A 138 18.98 -4.77 19.00
N ALA A 139 18.46 -3.57 18.71
CA ALA A 139 17.35 -3.40 17.79
C ALA A 139 17.73 -3.89 16.39
N GLN A 140 16.78 -4.55 15.72
CA GLN A 140 16.95 -5.08 14.36
C GLN A 140 16.26 -4.18 13.34
N GLU A 141 16.73 -4.22 12.09
CA GLU A 141 16.06 -3.58 10.94
C GLU A 141 15.88 -2.05 11.10
N GLY A 142 16.75 -1.41 11.90
CA GLY A 142 16.66 0.03 12.19
C GLY A 142 15.41 0.42 12.98
N ALA A 143 14.70 -0.55 13.56
CA ALA A 143 13.44 -0.31 14.24
C ALA A 143 13.65 0.45 15.56
N VAL A 144 12.66 1.29 15.88
CA VAL A 144 12.60 2.00 17.17
C VAL A 144 11.17 1.95 17.71
N ALA A 145 10.99 2.35 18.97
CA ALA A 145 9.67 2.39 19.58
C ALA A 145 9.49 3.64 20.44
N PHE A 146 8.27 4.15 20.46
CA PHE A 146 7.83 5.23 21.35
C PHE A 146 7.35 4.61 22.66
N ALA A 147 8.31 4.13 23.47
CA ALA A 147 8.05 3.43 24.72
C ALA A 147 8.12 4.39 25.92
N ALA A 148 6.98 4.89 26.38
CA ALA A 148 6.89 5.78 27.55
C ALA A 148 5.52 5.69 28.24
N TRP A 149 5.46 6.11 29.49
CA TRP A 149 4.20 6.48 30.14
C TRP A 149 3.74 7.85 29.61
N ASP A 150 2.43 8.07 29.52
CA ASP A 150 1.85 9.31 29.02
C ASP A 150 1.93 10.45 30.07
N ASP A 151 1.89 10.08 31.36
CA ASP A 151 1.96 10.95 32.52
C ASP A 151 2.74 10.31 33.68
N ASP A 152 3.10 11.12 34.67
CA ASP A 152 3.82 10.73 35.89
C ASP A 152 2.97 10.92 37.15
N GLU A 153 1.64 10.78 37.05
CA GLU A 153 0.73 11.00 38.17
C GLU A 153 1.10 10.12 39.39
N PRO A 154 0.97 10.60 40.64
CA PRO A 154 1.57 9.88 41.77
C PRO A 154 0.98 8.49 42.06
N TRP A 155 -0.30 8.26 41.73
CA TRP A 155 -1.06 7.09 42.21
C TRP A 155 -1.72 6.25 41.11
N GLY A 156 -1.63 6.68 39.85
CA GLY A 156 -2.28 6.03 38.72
C GLY A 156 -3.83 6.06 38.76
N PRO A 157 -4.51 5.33 37.87
CA PRO A 157 -3.94 4.48 36.82
C PRO A 157 -3.14 5.27 35.79
N TRP A 158 -2.17 4.63 35.17
CA TRP A 158 -1.34 5.22 34.13
C TRP A 158 -1.66 4.62 32.77
N THR A 159 -1.57 5.44 31.73
CA THR A 159 -1.55 4.98 30.34
C THR A 159 -0.16 5.18 29.75
N GLY A 160 0.18 4.36 28.76
CA GLY A 160 1.47 4.44 28.09
C GLY A 160 1.39 4.02 26.64
N ASN A 161 2.42 4.41 25.92
CA ASN A 161 2.62 4.14 24.51
C ASN A 161 3.77 3.14 24.33
N GLY A 162 3.65 2.25 23.35
CA GLY A 162 4.72 1.35 22.92
C GLY A 162 4.76 1.17 21.41
N THR A 163 4.26 2.15 20.67
CA THR A 163 4.13 2.14 19.20
C THR A 163 5.48 1.87 18.55
N PHE A 164 5.50 0.95 17.59
CA PHE A 164 6.71 0.51 16.89
C PHE A 164 6.85 1.19 15.54
N TRP A 165 8.03 1.73 15.28
CA TRP A 165 8.39 2.34 14.01
C TRP A 165 9.40 1.46 13.28
N LEU A 166 8.99 0.96 12.12
CA LEU A 166 9.81 0.14 11.22
C LEU A 166 10.09 0.91 9.93
N PRO A 167 11.35 1.32 9.67
CA PRO A 167 11.67 2.13 8.50
C PRO A 167 11.68 1.30 7.22
N THR A 168 11.30 1.94 6.10
CA THR A 168 11.49 1.43 4.72
C THR A 168 11.02 -0.02 4.52
N VAL A 169 9.75 -0.32 4.81
CA VAL A 169 9.25 -1.69 4.86
C VAL A 169 9.38 -2.42 3.52
N GLN A 170 9.98 -3.62 3.56
CA GLN A 170 10.19 -4.53 2.44
C GLN A 170 9.34 -5.80 2.59
N PRO A 171 9.08 -6.54 1.49
CA PRO A 171 8.23 -7.75 1.55
C PRO A 171 8.65 -8.83 2.53
N PHE A 172 9.95 -9.02 2.79
CA PHE A 172 10.40 -10.04 3.75
C PHE A 172 10.06 -9.71 5.21
N GLN A 173 9.66 -8.45 5.48
CA GLN A 173 9.24 -7.99 6.80
C GLN A 173 7.72 -8.16 7.01
N GLU A 174 6.98 -8.59 5.99
CA GLU A 174 5.54 -8.89 6.11
C GLU A 174 5.28 -10.07 7.07
N GLY A 175 4.12 -10.06 7.72
CA GLY A 175 3.62 -11.17 8.53
C GLY A 175 3.16 -10.77 9.92
N THR A 176 3.20 -11.75 10.84
CA THR A 176 2.64 -11.62 12.18
C THR A 176 3.63 -10.98 13.14
N TYR A 177 3.23 -9.85 13.73
CA TYR A 177 3.95 -9.13 14.77
C TYR A 177 3.29 -9.37 16.13
N LEU A 178 4.12 -9.55 17.15
CA LEU A 178 3.71 -9.72 18.53
C LEU A 178 4.32 -8.58 19.35
N ALA A 179 3.47 -7.87 20.07
CA ALA A 179 3.87 -6.84 21.00
C ALA A 179 3.52 -7.29 22.41
N THR A 180 4.52 -7.31 23.29
CA THR A 180 4.36 -7.71 24.70
C THR A 180 4.81 -6.58 25.62
N ILE A 181 3.91 -6.17 26.51
CA ILE A 181 4.23 -5.29 27.63
C ILE A 181 4.48 -6.16 28.86
N HIS A 182 5.63 -5.93 29.49
CA HIS A 182 6.04 -6.58 30.73
C HIS A 182 5.96 -5.59 31.88
N LEU A 183 5.28 -5.99 32.95
CA LEU A 183 5.29 -5.35 34.25
C LEU A 183 5.79 -6.36 35.28
N PRO A 184 6.10 -5.97 36.52
CA PRO A 184 6.51 -6.91 37.55
C PRO A 184 5.48 -8.06 37.69
N TYR A 185 5.88 -9.28 37.32
CA TYR A 185 5.06 -10.50 37.32
C TYR A 185 3.87 -10.55 36.34
N LEU A 186 3.63 -9.49 35.55
CA LEU A 186 2.49 -9.37 34.66
C LEU A 186 2.96 -9.18 33.23
N GLN A 187 2.26 -9.78 32.27
CA GLN A 187 2.53 -9.55 30.86
C GLN A 187 1.23 -9.55 30.06
N GLY A 188 1.11 -8.59 29.14
CA GLY A 188 0.02 -8.53 28.16
C GLY A 188 0.60 -8.58 26.76
N GLN A 189 -0.01 -9.37 25.87
CA GLN A 189 0.46 -9.56 24.51
C GLN A 189 -0.65 -9.33 23.50
N VAL A 190 -0.39 -8.54 22.47
CA VAL A 190 -1.27 -8.37 21.31
C VAL A 190 -0.59 -8.84 20.04
N THR A 191 -1.40 -9.23 19.06
CA THR A 191 -0.96 -9.70 17.75
C THR A 191 -1.45 -8.76 16.67
N LEU A 192 -0.55 -8.43 15.75
CA LEU A 192 -0.79 -7.59 14.58
C LEU A 192 -0.38 -8.35 13.32
N GLU A 193 -1.10 -8.16 12.21
CA GLU A 193 -0.77 -8.76 10.91
C GLU A 193 -0.38 -7.65 9.92
N LEU A 194 0.93 -7.40 9.81
CA LEU A 194 1.45 -6.38 8.90
C LEU A 194 1.40 -6.90 7.47
N ALA A 195 0.67 -6.20 6.60
CA ALA A 195 0.60 -6.49 5.18
C ALA A 195 1.28 -5.39 4.35
N VAL A 196 2.04 -5.80 3.32
CA VAL A 196 2.75 -4.88 2.44
C VAL A 196 1.98 -4.76 1.12
N TYR A 197 1.90 -3.55 0.56
CA TYR A 197 1.31 -3.37 -0.77
C TYR A 197 2.02 -2.30 -1.61
N LYS A 198 1.94 -2.44 -2.93
CA LYS A 198 2.42 -1.44 -3.89
C LYS A 198 1.49 -1.43 -5.10
N PRO A 199 0.87 -0.30 -5.47
CA PRO A 199 0.00 -0.22 -6.64
C PRO A 199 0.81 -0.28 -7.94
N PRO A 200 0.34 -1.03 -8.95
CA PRO A 200 1.03 -1.12 -10.23
C PRO A 200 1.05 0.21 -10.98
N LYS A 201 2.16 0.47 -11.66
CA LYS A 201 2.24 1.44 -12.75
C LYS A 201 1.83 0.73 -14.03
N VAL A 202 0.82 1.24 -14.71
CA VAL A 202 0.25 0.63 -15.93
C VAL A 202 0.57 1.55 -17.10
N SER A 203 1.17 1.00 -18.15
CA SER A 203 1.40 1.68 -19.42
C SER A 203 1.17 0.75 -20.60
N LEU A 204 0.86 1.32 -21.76
CA LEU A 204 0.71 0.58 -23.01
C LEU A 204 1.83 0.93 -23.98
N MET A 205 2.25 -0.07 -24.73
CA MET A 205 3.18 0.03 -25.84
C MET A 205 2.59 -0.68 -27.06
N PRO A 206 2.60 -0.08 -28.25
CA PRO A 206 2.98 1.30 -28.54
C PRO A 206 2.06 2.34 -27.86
N ALA A 207 2.59 3.52 -27.54
CA ALA A 207 1.79 4.61 -26.93
C ALA A 207 0.81 5.26 -27.92
N THR A 208 1.13 5.18 -29.22
CA THR A 208 0.24 5.55 -30.33
C THR A 208 0.35 4.47 -31.40
N LEU A 209 -0.79 4.13 -32.02
CA LEU A 209 -0.80 3.17 -33.12
C LEU A 209 -0.54 3.89 -34.44
N ALA A 210 0.28 3.29 -35.28
CA ALA A 210 0.38 3.70 -36.68
C ALA A 210 -0.95 3.44 -37.39
N ARG A 211 -1.24 4.21 -38.44
CA ARG A 211 -2.47 4.05 -39.23
C ARG A 211 -2.48 2.67 -39.89
N ALA A 212 -3.46 1.83 -39.53
CA ALA A 212 -3.63 0.50 -40.10
C ALA A 212 -4.56 0.56 -41.31
N ALA A 213 -4.25 -0.17 -42.38
CA ALA A 213 -5.17 -0.32 -43.51
C ALA A 213 -6.38 -1.19 -43.11
N PRO A 214 -7.57 -0.99 -43.69
CA PRO A 214 -8.69 -1.91 -43.51
C PRO A 214 -8.29 -3.34 -43.89
N GLY A 215 -8.55 -4.32 -43.02
CA GLY A 215 -8.14 -5.71 -43.21
C GLY A 215 -6.70 -6.03 -42.78
N GLU A 216 -5.95 -5.05 -42.28
CA GLU A 216 -4.63 -5.25 -41.68
C GLU A 216 -4.76 -5.39 -40.16
N ALA A 217 -3.95 -6.26 -39.54
CA ALA A 217 -3.90 -6.39 -38.08
C ALA A 217 -2.97 -5.31 -37.49
N PRO A 218 -3.40 -4.56 -36.46
CA PRO A 218 -2.53 -3.68 -35.71
C PRO A 218 -1.33 -4.42 -35.12
N PRO A 219 -0.23 -3.71 -34.80
CA PRO A 219 0.89 -4.33 -34.10
C PRO A 219 0.45 -4.87 -32.75
N GLU A 220 1.24 -5.81 -32.23
CA GLU A 220 1.06 -6.36 -30.89
C GLU A 220 1.02 -5.23 -29.85
N LEU A 221 0.00 -5.27 -28.99
CA LEU A 221 -0.15 -4.36 -27.86
C LEU A 221 0.42 -5.02 -26.60
N LEU A 222 1.32 -4.29 -25.94
CA LEU A 222 2.00 -4.71 -24.73
C LEU A 222 1.60 -3.80 -23.57
N CYS A 223 0.87 -4.35 -22.62
CA CYS A 223 0.51 -3.70 -21.36
C CYS A 223 1.57 -3.99 -20.30
N LEU A 224 2.36 -2.97 -19.96
CA LEU A 224 3.39 -3.04 -18.93
C LEU A 224 2.77 -2.78 -17.56
N VAL A 225 2.79 -3.80 -16.70
CA VAL A 225 2.36 -3.70 -15.30
C VAL A 225 3.59 -3.73 -14.42
N SER A 226 4.04 -2.56 -13.99
CA SER A 226 5.36 -2.38 -13.36
C SER A 226 5.29 -2.11 -11.86
N HIS A 227 6.21 -2.72 -11.11
CA HIS A 227 6.49 -2.48 -9.69
C HIS A 227 5.25 -2.54 -8.80
N PHE A 228 4.61 -3.70 -8.73
CA PHE A 228 3.47 -3.96 -7.84
C PHE A 228 3.77 -5.03 -6.80
N TYR A 229 2.96 -5.07 -5.75
CA TYR A 229 3.00 -6.08 -4.69
C TYR A 229 1.65 -6.09 -3.96
N PRO A 230 1.09 -7.26 -3.56
CA PRO A 230 1.62 -8.62 -3.73
C PRO A 230 1.60 -9.11 -5.19
N SER A 231 2.20 -10.27 -5.47
CA SER A 231 2.17 -10.87 -6.82
C SER A 231 0.81 -11.51 -7.16
N GLY A 232 0.08 -11.97 -6.14
CA GLY A 232 -1.23 -12.61 -6.30
C GLY A 232 -2.37 -11.61 -6.49
N GLY A 233 -3.44 -12.05 -7.15
CA GLY A 233 -4.65 -11.25 -7.39
C GLY A 233 -4.51 -10.19 -8.48
N LEU A 234 -3.45 -10.27 -9.30
CA LEU A 234 -3.32 -9.45 -10.51
C LEU A 234 -4.11 -10.08 -11.67
N GLU A 235 -5.01 -9.32 -12.27
CA GLU A 235 -5.73 -9.71 -13.49
C GLU A 235 -5.54 -8.65 -14.58
N VAL A 236 -5.31 -9.11 -15.81
CA VAL A 236 -5.15 -8.27 -16.99
C VAL A 236 -6.30 -8.54 -17.95
N GLU A 237 -7.18 -7.56 -18.09
CA GLU A 237 -8.27 -7.58 -19.05
C GLU A 237 -7.98 -6.65 -20.21
N TRP A 238 -8.49 -7.01 -21.39
CA TRP A 238 -8.37 -6.20 -22.59
C TRP A 238 -9.77 -5.81 -23.06
N GLU A 239 -9.95 -4.51 -23.29
CA GLU A 239 -11.20 -3.89 -23.69
C GLU A 239 -11.02 -3.10 -24.99
N LEU A 240 -12.07 -3.04 -25.80
CA LEU A 240 -12.23 -2.12 -26.92
C LEU A 240 -13.36 -1.15 -26.58
N ARG A 241 -13.04 0.15 -26.52
CA ARG A 241 -13.96 1.22 -26.11
C ARG A 241 -14.32 2.11 -27.28
N GLY A 242 -15.59 2.52 -27.35
CA GLY A 242 -16.07 3.42 -28.41
C GLY A 242 -16.15 2.77 -29.79
N GLY A 243 -16.25 1.44 -29.85
CA GLY A 243 -16.51 0.70 -31.08
C GLY A 243 -18.02 0.49 -31.34
N PRO A 244 -18.37 -0.26 -32.41
CA PRO A 244 -19.76 -0.44 -32.86
C PRO A 244 -20.69 -1.10 -31.81
N GLY A 245 -20.12 -1.77 -30.81
CA GLY A 245 -20.86 -2.49 -29.78
C GLY A 245 -21.04 -1.77 -28.42
N GLY A 246 -20.79 -0.47 -28.33
CA GLY A 246 -21.11 0.36 -27.15
C GLY A 246 -19.90 0.90 -26.39
N ARG A 247 -20.10 1.25 -25.10
CA ARG A 247 -19.10 2.00 -24.30
C ARG A 247 -17.81 1.23 -24.00
N SER A 248 -17.89 -0.08 -23.74
CA SER A 248 -16.72 -0.96 -23.56
C SER A 248 -17.11 -2.41 -23.85
N GLN A 249 -16.30 -3.10 -24.65
CA GLN A 249 -16.45 -4.52 -24.96
C GLN A 249 -15.14 -5.25 -24.71
N LYS A 250 -15.18 -6.56 -24.49
CA LYS A 250 -13.97 -7.38 -24.38
C LYS A 250 -13.26 -7.38 -25.73
N ALA A 251 -11.98 -6.99 -25.74
CA ALA A 251 -11.19 -7.00 -26.97
C ALA A 251 -11.00 -8.45 -27.47
N GLU A 252 -11.13 -8.64 -28.77
CA GLU A 252 -10.85 -9.90 -29.45
C GLU A 252 -9.34 -10.03 -29.75
N GLY A 253 -8.90 -11.23 -30.16
CA GLY A 253 -7.51 -11.52 -30.49
C GLY A 253 -6.81 -12.46 -29.50
N GLN A 254 -5.57 -12.81 -29.83
CA GLN A 254 -4.74 -13.70 -29.00
C GLN A 254 -4.17 -12.91 -27.82
N ARG A 255 -4.24 -13.48 -26.62
CA ARG A 255 -3.76 -12.84 -25.39
C ARG A 255 -2.90 -13.80 -24.57
N TRP A 256 -1.81 -13.31 -24.02
CA TRP A 256 -0.95 -14.08 -23.13
C TRP A 256 -0.28 -13.16 -22.11
N LEU A 257 0.28 -13.76 -21.05
CA LEU A 257 1.00 -13.05 -20.00
C LEU A 257 2.45 -13.49 -20.00
N SER A 258 3.36 -12.54 -19.73
CA SER A 258 4.75 -12.87 -19.50
C SER A 258 4.94 -13.53 -18.14
N ALA A 259 6.09 -14.20 -17.97
CA ALA A 259 6.54 -14.59 -16.64
C ALA A 259 6.74 -13.37 -15.73
N LEU A 260 6.67 -13.62 -14.42
CA LEU A 260 6.86 -12.60 -13.40
C LEU A 260 8.33 -12.18 -13.32
N ARG A 261 8.60 -10.87 -13.32
CA ARG A 261 9.94 -10.30 -13.12
C ARG A 261 10.06 -9.78 -11.70
N HIS A 262 11.05 -10.27 -10.96
CA HIS A 262 11.33 -9.83 -9.59
C HIS A 262 12.34 -8.68 -9.58
N HIS A 263 12.11 -7.70 -8.72
CA HIS A 263 13.00 -6.57 -8.50
C HIS A 263 13.72 -6.68 -7.15
N SER A 264 14.83 -5.97 -7.01
CA SER A 264 15.61 -5.93 -5.77
C SER A 264 14.87 -5.29 -4.60
N ASP A 265 13.89 -4.42 -4.87
CA ASP A 265 13.00 -3.84 -3.84
C ASP A 265 11.92 -4.83 -3.36
N GLY A 266 11.91 -6.05 -3.91
CA GLY A 266 10.93 -7.10 -3.63
C GLY A 266 9.60 -6.95 -4.36
N SER A 267 9.39 -5.85 -5.11
CA SER A 267 8.24 -5.72 -6.00
C SER A 267 8.37 -6.62 -7.22
N VAL A 268 7.27 -6.80 -7.94
CA VAL A 268 7.23 -7.60 -9.16
C VAL A 268 6.67 -6.80 -10.34
N SER A 269 7.00 -7.23 -11.56
CA SER A 269 6.43 -6.72 -12.80
C SER A 269 5.97 -7.86 -13.69
N LEU A 270 4.95 -7.58 -14.50
CA LEU A 270 4.39 -8.49 -15.49
C LEU A 270 4.01 -7.69 -16.75
N SER A 271 4.06 -8.35 -17.91
CA SER A 271 3.61 -7.80 -19.17
C SER A 271 2.42 -8.61 -19.68
N GLY A 272 1.32 -7.94 -20.02
CA GLY A 272 0.21 -8.53 -20.74
C GLY A 272 0.34 -8.23 -22.22
N HIS A 273 0.09 -9.22 -23.07
CA HIS A 273 0.22 -9.11 -24.51
C HIS A 273 -1.14 -9.34 -25.16
N LEU A 274 -1.44 -8.56 -26.21
CA LEU A 274 -2.61 -8.72 -27.05
C LEU A 274 -2.19 -8.57 -28.51
N GLN A 275 -2.49 -9.59 -29.31
CA GLN A 275 -2.43 -9.51 -30.76
C GLN A 275 -3.84 -9.24 -31.28
N PRO A 276 -4.17 -7.99 -31.70
CA PRO A 276 -5.51 -7.65 -32.14
C PRO A 276 -5.84 -8.30 -33.49
N PRO A 277 -7.13 -8.55 -33.79
CA PRO A 277 -7.54 -9.03 -35.11
C PRO A 277 -7.42 -7.93 -36.17
N PRO A 278 -7.52 -8.29 -37.47
CA PRO A 278 -7.62 -7.33 -38.57
C PRO A 278 -8.74 -6.30 -38.37
N VAL A 279 -8.44 -5.02 -38.62
CA VAL A 279 -9.37 -3.92 -38.31
C VAL A 279 -10.38 -3.66 -39.42
N THR A 280 -11.59 -3.27 -39.03
CA THR A 280 -12.66 -2.81 -39.92
C THR A 280 -12.77 -1.27 -39.89
N THR A 281 -13.41 -0.69 -40.90
CA THR A 281 -13.62 0.76 -40.99
C THR A 281 -14.46 1.31 -39.83
N GLU A 282 -15.36 0.50 -39.26
CA GLU A 282 -16.21 0.85 -38.12
C GLU A 282 -15.44 1.01 -36.79
N GLN A 283 -14.21 0.50 -36.72
CA GLN A 283 -13.36 0.58 -35.53
C GLN A 283 -12.46 1.82 -35.51
N HIS A 284 -12.54 2.68 -36.54
CA HIS A 284 -11.81 3.95 -36.57
C HIS A 284 -12.21 4.84 -35.37
N GLY A 285 -11.22 5.32 -34.62
CA GLY A 285 -11.44 6.12 -33.41
C GLY A 285 -11.76 5.29 -32.15
N ALA A 286 -11.88 3.96 -32.26
CA ALA A 286 -12.01 3.08 -31.10
C ALA A 286 -10.70 3.04 -30.30
N ARG A 287 -10.78 2.77 -29.00
CA ARG A 287 -9.63 2.73 -28.09
C ARG A 287 -9.44 1.34 -27.51
N TYR A 288 -8.29 0.73 -27.78
CA TYR A 288 -7.86 -0.45 -27.04
C TYR A 288 -7.42 -0.03 -25.64
N ALA A 289 -7.91 -0.72 -24.62
CA ALA A 289 -7.54 -0.46 -23.24
C ALA A 289 -7.12 -1.75 -22.55
N CYS A 290 -5.99 -1.74 -21.85
CA CYS A 290 -5.69 -2.78 -20.86
C CYS A 290 -6.20 -2.32 -19.50
N ARG A 291 -7.03 -3.14 -18.87
CA ARG A 291 -7.62 -2.93 -17.54
C ARG A 291 -6.97 -3.89 -16.56
N ILE A 292 -6.42 -3.33 -15.49
CA ILE A 292 -5.67 -4.05 -14.46
C ILE A 292 -6.48 -4.06 -13.17
N HIS A 293 -6.77 -5.25 -12.66
CA HIS A 293 -7.30 -5.47 -11.32
C HIS A 293 -6.19 -5.97 -10.41
N HIS A 294 -6.17 -5.46 -9.18
CA HIS A 294 -5.16 -5.80 -8.17
C HIS A 294 -5.66 -5.40 -6.77
N PRO A 295 -5.35 -6.12 -5.68
CA PRO A 295 -5.84 -5.80 -4.33
C PRO A 295 -5.45 -4.41 -3.79
N SER A 296 -4.43 -3.78 -4.37
CA SER A 296 -4.02 -2.40 -4.03
C SER A 296 -4.62 -1.32 -4.93
N LEU A 297 -5.50 -1.69 -5.87
CA LEU A 297 -6.25 -0.78 -6.72
C LEU A 297 -7.73 -0.72 -6.28
N PRO A 298 -8.47 0.34 -6.65
CA PRO A 298 -9.92 0.38 -6.50
C PRO A 298 -10.61 -0.74 -7.30
N ALA A 299 -11.87 -1.05 -6.97
CA ALA A 299 -12.65 -2.07 -7.67
C ALA A 299 -12.76 -1.84 -9.20
N SER A 300 -12.75 -0.58 -9.64
CA SER A 300 -12.73 -0.19 -11.06
C SER A 300 -11.42 -0.51 -11.79
N GLY A 301 -10.40 -0.98 -11.07
CA GLY A 301 -9.07 -1.21 -11.59
C GLY A 301 -8.38 0.07 -12.08
N ARG A 302 -7.29 -0.11 -12.82
CA ARG A 302 -6.54 0.95 -13.52
C ARG A 302 -6.41 0.59 -14.99
N SER A 303 -6.61 1.55 -15.89
CA SER A 303 -6.43 1.31 -17.33
C SER A 303 -5.37 2.20 -17.94
N ALA A 304 -4.73 1.68 -18.97
CA ALA A 304 -4.08 2.47 -20.01
C ALA A 304 -4.83 2.22 -21.32
N GLU A 305 -4.87 3.21 -22.21
CA GLU A 305 -5.57 3.11 -23.50
C GLU A 305 -4.75 3.68 -24.66
N VAL A 306 -5.02 3.19 -25.87
CA VAL A 306 -4.45 3.65 -27.13
C VAL A 306 -5.53 3.70 -28.21
N THR A 307 -5.55 4.79 -28.98
CA THR A 307 -6.54 5.00 -30.05
C THR A 307 -6.11 4.30 -31.33
N LEU A 308 -7.07 3.66 -31.99
CA LEU A 308 -6.91 3.04 -33.29
C LEU A 308 -7.28 4.03 -34.40
N GLU A 309 -6.34 4.28 -35.31
CA GLU A 309 -6.53 5.09 -36.50
C GLU A 309 -6.51 4.21 -37.74
N VAL A 310 -7.63 4.13 -38.46
CA VAL A 310 -7.73 3.40 -39.73
C VAL A 310 -7.45 4.33 -40.91
N ALA A 311 -6.57 3.91 -41.82
CA ALA A 311 -6.19 4.69 -43.00
C ALA A 311 -7.37 4.89 -43.96
N GLY A 312 -7.46 6.07 -44.58
CA GLY A 312 -8.49 6.41 -45.58
C GLY A 312 -9.80 6.96 -45.00
N LEU A 313 -9.93 7.06 -43.68
CA LEU A 313 -11.13 7.62 -43.00
C LEU A 313 -10.89 8.97 -42.32
N SER A 314 -9.63 9.33 -42.05
CA SER A 314 -9.27 10.66 -41.58
C SER A 314 -9.38 11.66 -42.74
N GLY A 315 -10.24 12.68 -42.60
CA GLY A 315 -10.27 13.83 -43.51
C GLY A 315 -8.94 14.60 -43.50
N PRO A 316 -8.69 15.48 -44.49
CA PRO A 316 -7.45 16.27 -44.52
C PRO A 316 -7.28 17.04 -43.21
N SER A 317 -6.08 16.98 -42.63
CA SER A 317 -5.74 17.79 -41.47
C SER A 317 -5.95 19.28 -41.80
N LEU A 318 -6.19 20.10 -40.78
CA LEU A 318 -6.13 21.57 -40.92
C LEU A 318 -4.79 22.00 -41.53
N GLU A 319 -3.71 21.31 -41.18
CA GLU A 319 -2.38 21.52 -41.73
C GLU A 319 -2.29 21.15 -43.22
N ASP A 320 -2.87 20.01 -43.61
CA ASP A 320 -2.93 19.59 -45.02
C ASP A 320 -3.75 20.59 -45.86
N SER A 321 -4.84 21.10 -45.28
CA SER A 321 -5.67 22.12 -45.91
C SER A 321 -4.89 23.42 -46.11
N VAL A 322 -4.19 23.90 -45.07
CA VAL A 322 -3.32 25.09 -45.15
C VAL A 322 -2.21 24.88 -46.19
N GLY A 323 -1.58 23.70 -46.23
CA GLY A 323 -0.56 23.35 -47.22
C GLY A 323 -1.10 23.35 -48.66
N LEU A 324 -2.30 22.79 -48.88
CA LEU A 324 -2.98 22.83 -50.18
C LEU A 324 -3.33 24.27 -50.60
N PHE A 325 -3.81 25.10 -49.69
CA PHE A 325 -4.08 26.51 -49.97
C PHE A 325 -2.79 27.26 -50.34
N LEU A 326 -1.72 27.12 -49.55
CA LEU A 326 -0.44 27.81 -49.80
C LEU A 326 0.19 27.39 -51.13
N SER A 327 0.16 26.09 -51.45
CA SER A 327 0.68 25.58 -52.72
C SER A 327 -0.14 26.09 -53.91
N ALA A 328 -1.47 26.17 -53.79
CA ALA A 328 -2.33 26.76 -54.82
C ALA A 328 -2.01 28.25 -55.04
N PHE A 329 -1.83 29.04 -53.97
CA PHE A 329 -1.45 30.46 -54.09
C PHE A 329 -0.07 30.65 -54.73
N LEU A 330 0.91 29.83 -54.36
CA LEU A 330 2.24 29.84 -54.98
C LEU A 330 2.17 29.53 -56.48
N LEU A 331 1.44 28.48 -56.85
CA LEU A 331 1.26 28.10 -58.25
C LEU A 331 0.54 29.20 -59.04
N LEU A 332 -0.54 29.77 -58.50
CA LEU A 332 -1.24 30.91 -59.12
C LEU A 332 -0.32 32.12 -59.30
N GLY A 333 0.51 32.43 -58.31
CA GLY A 333 1.53 33.48 -58.41
C GLY A 333 2.54 33.19 -59.53
N LEU A 334 3.02 31.96 -59.63
CA LEU A 334 3.96 31.50 -60.66
C LEU A 334 3.33 31.57 -62.06
N PHE A 335 2.10 31.10 -62.23
CA PHE A 335 1.38 31.16 -63.51
C PHE A 335 1.12 32.61 -63.94
N LYS A 336 0.78 33.52 -63.02
CA LYS A 336 0.63 34.94 -63.33
C LYS A 336 1.95 35.59 -63.73
N ALA A 337 3.05 35.29 -63.04
CA ALA A 337 4.38 35.80 -63.37
C ALA A 337 4.85 35.29 -64.74
N LEU A 338 4.68 34.01 -65.03
CA LEU A 338 4.98 33.41 -66.34
C LEU A 338 4.10 33.99 -67.45
N GLY A 339 2.81 34.21 -67.18
CA GLY A 339 1.90 34.86 -68.11
C GLY A 339 2.31 36.30 -68.41
N TRP A 340 2.69 37.07 -67.39
CA TRP A 340 3.20 38.44 -67.56
C TRP A 340 4.53 38.46 -68.32
N ALA A 341 5.45 37.55 -68.02
CA ALA A 341 6.72 37.42 -68.74
C ALA A 341 6.51 37.06 -70.22
N ALA A 342 5.56 36.16 -70.53
CA ALA A 342 5.22 35.78 -71.89
C ALA A 342 4.59 36.95 -72.67
N VAL A 343 3.67 37.70 -72.04
CA VAL A 343 3.10 38.92 -72.63
C VAL A 343 4.20 39.95 -72.89
N TYR A 344 5.09 40.19 -71.92
CA TYR A 344 6.19 41.14 -72.05
C TYR A 344 7.15 40.76 -73.19
N LEU A 345 7.49 39.47 -73.33
CA LEU A 345 8.28 38.96 -74.44
C LEU A 345 7.58 39.12 -75.79
N SER A 346 6.26 38.90 -75.85
CA SER A 346 5.49 39.06 -77.10
C SER A 346 5.43 40.52 -77.56
N THR A 347 5.18 41.47 -76.65
CA THR A 347 5.16 42.91 -76.96
C THR A 347 6.55 43.44 -77.34
N CYS A 348 7.61 42.88 -76.76
CA CYS A 348 8.98 43.24 -77.13
C CYS A 348 9.36 42.71 -78.53
N LYS A 349 8.74 41.62 -78.98
CA LYS A 349 8.95 41.03 -80.32
C LYS A 349 8.19 41.77 -81.41
N ASP A 350 6.98 42.24 -81.14
CA ASP A 350 6.20 43.08 -82.08
C ASP A 350 6.77 44.49 -82.24
N SER A 351 7.34 45.06 -81.18
CA SER A 351 8.05 46.36 -81.25
C SER A 351 9.28 46.31 -82.16
N LYS A 352 9.89 45.12 -82.33
CA LYS A 352 11.06 44.91 -83.20
C LYS A 352 10.71 44.73 -84.68
N LYS A 353 9.45 44.41 -85.01
CA LYS A 353 8.95 44.26 -86.40
C LYS A 353 8.36 45.55 -86.99
N LYS A 354 8.13 46.59 -86.18
CA LYS A 354 7.63 47.90 -86.61
C LYS A 354 8.73 48.92 -86.95
N ALA A 355 10.00 48.53 -86.86
CA ALA A 355 11.17 49.39 -87.05
C ALA A 355 12.04 48.99 -88.25
N GLU A 356 11.47 48.23 -89.20
CA GLU A 356 12.12 47.86 -90.47
C GLU A 356 11.46 48.60 -91.64
#